data_AF-A0AAU3JK98-F1
#
_entry.id   AF-A0AAU3JK98-F1
#
_cell.length_a   1.000
_cell.length_b   1.000
_cell.length_c   1.000
_cell.angle_alpha   90.00
_cell.angle_beta   90.00
_cell.angle_gamma   90.00
#
_symmetry.space_group_name_H-M   'P 1'
#
loop_
_entity.id
_entity.type
_entity.pdbx_description
1 polymer ?
#
loop_
_entity_poly.entity_id
_entity_poly.type
_entity_poly.pdbx_seq_one_letter_code
_entity_poly.pdbx_strand_id
1 'polypeptide(L)'
;MNISSPGITRNNKTTPRCERHDALLQPEERTEFAARFPAGHRAQMAFLLANYADNTSVVGALLGTGVRTVRRHCRGWPPPPGLRLRRALRRRVVDLVCPRCLSDRAVEAARQAKREARRAARRIPRDQGGPDH
;
A
#
# COMPACT_ATOMS: atom_id res chain seq x y z
N MET A 1 -18.80 46.80 -22.72
CA MET A 1 -18.64 45.38 -23.09
C MET A 1 -17.70 44.75 -22.07
N ASN A 2 -18.24 44.03 -21.08
CA ASN A 2 -17.47 43.35 -20.04
C ASN A 2 -17.32 41.88 -20.45
N ILE A 3 -16.08 41.45 -20.71
CA ILE A 3 -15.78 40.06 -21.07
C ILE A 3 -15.58 39.29 -19.76
N SER A 4 -16.63 38.63 -19.31
CA SER A 4 -16.57 37.57 -18.31
C SER A 4 -15.55 36.52 -18.74
N SER A 5 -14.49 36.33 -17.96
CA SER A 5 -13.58 35.19 -18.14
C SER A 5 -14.15 33.95 -17.43
N PRO A 6 -14.42 32.84 -18.13
CA PRO A 6 -14.97 31.64 -17.52
C PRO A 6 -13.86 30.73 -16.96
N GLY A 7 -14.04 30.31 -15.71
CA GLY A 7 -13.70 28.97 -15.20
C GLY A 7 -12.31 28.38 -15.46
N ILE A 8 -11.38 28.57 -14.51
CA ILE A 8 -10.33 27.58 -14.24
C ILE A 8 -10.78 26.68 -13.08
N THR A 9 -11.71 25.78 -13.37
CA THR A 9 -11.90 24.57 -12.56
C THR A 9 -11.06 23.46 -13.16
N ARG A 10 -9.86 23.21 -12.61
CA ARG A 10 -9.17 21.91 -12.65
C ARG A 10 -7.86 21.99 -11.88
N ASN A 11 -7.96 21.77 -10.57
CA ASN A 11 -6.97 21.08 -9.75
C ASN A 11 -7.61 20.81 -8.40
N ASN A 12 -8.76 20.12 -8.42
CA ASN A 12 -9.27 19.54 -7.19
C ASN A 12 -8.28 18.45 -6.82
N LYS A 13 -7.34 18.80 -5.93
CA LYS A 13 -6.30 17.95 -5.32
C LYS A 13 -7.05 16.75 -4.77
N THR A 14 -7.24 15.73 -5.61
CA THR A 14 -8.27 14.72 -5.35
C THR A 14 -7.80 13.98 -4.14
N THR A 15 -8.49 14.19 -3.02
CA THR A 15 -8.22 13.52 -1.76
C THR A 15 -7.98 12.05 -2.07
N PRO A 16 -6.89 11.44 -1.57
CA PRO A 16 -6.71 10.01 -1.75
C PRO A 16 -8.00 9.31 -1.29
N ARG A 17 -8.42 8.31 -2.07
CA ARG A 17 -9.63 7.52 -1.78
C ARG A 17 -9.26 6.06 -1.78
N CYS A 18 -9.77 5.34 -0.79
CA CYS A 18 -9.72 3.90 -0.75
C CYS A 18 -11.03 3.36 -1.32
N GLU A 19 -11.06 2.90 -2.58
CA GLU A 19 -12.28 2.40 -3.23
C GLU A 19 -13.03 1.34 -2.39
N ARG A 20 -12.30 0.59 -1.56
CA ARG A 20 -12.85 -0.44 -0.66
C ARG A 20 -13.53 0.11 0.60
N HIS A 21 -13.04 1.23 1.13
CA HIS A 21 -13.43 1.72 2.47
C HIS A 21 -13.89 3.18 2.51
N ASP A 22 -13.86 3.93 1.39
CA ASP A 22 -14.15 5.37 1.34
C ASP A 22 -15.52 5.71 1.96
N ALA A 23 -16.53 4.89 1.65
CA ALA A 23 -17.88 5.05 2.19
C ALA A 23 -17.99 4.77 3.70
N LEU A 24 -17.05 4.00 4.27
CA LEU A 24 -17.04 3.56 5.66
C LEU A 24 -16.15 4.42 6.57
N LEU A 25 -15.28 5.25 5.98
CA LEU A 25 -14.40 6.13 6.75
C LEU A 25 -15.21 7.30 7.32
N GLN A 26 -15.09 7.50 8.63
CA GLN A 26 -15.57 8.69 9.31
C GLN A 26 -14.83 9.95 8.83
N PRO A 27 -15.40 11.15 8.98
CA PRO A 27 -14.76 12.39 8.56
C PRO A 27 -13.33 12.56 9.09
N GLU A 28 -13.10 12.20 10.35
CA GLU A 28 -11.78 12.25 11.01
C GLU A 28 -10.82 11.22 10.42
N GLU A 29 -11.29 10.00 10.16
CA GLU A 29 -10.46 8.97 9.51
C GLU A 29 -10.09 9.39 8.07
N ARG A 30 -10.95 10.14 7.38
CA ARG A 30 -10.67 10.69 6.04
C ARG A 30 -9.60 11.78 6.08
N THR A 31 -9.63 12.66 7.08
CA THR A 31 -8.61 13.71 7.22
C THR A 31 -7.26 13.11 7.60
N GLU A 32 -7.21 12.15 8.52
CA GLU A 32 -6.00 11.42 8.86
C GLU A 32 -5.42 10.67 7.65
N PHE A 33 -6.28 9.97 6.91
CA PHE A 33 -5.88 9.26 5.70
C PHE A 33 -5.29 10.23 4.66
N ALA A 34 -5.93 11.38 4.45
CA ALA A 34 -5.44 12.41 3.54
C ALA A 34 -4.09 12.99 3.98
N ALA A 35 -3.89 13.20 5.29
CA ALA A 35 -2.66 13.73 5.85
C ALA A 35 -1.48 12.76 5.74
N ARG A 36 -1.72 11.46 5.95
CA ARG A 36 -0.66 10.43 5.86
C ARG A 36 -0.31 10.05 4.43
N PHE A 37 -1.15 10.38 3.46
CA PHE A 37 -0.94 9.95 2.08
C PHE A 37 0.16 10.78 1.40
N PRO A 38 1.25 10.15 0.92
CA PRO A 38 2.32 10.86 0.22
C PRO A 38 1.81 11.44 -1.11
N ALA A 39 1.84 12.77 -1.22
CA ALA A 39 1.39 13.49 -2.40
C ALA A 39 2.45 13.43 -3.51
N GLY A 40 2.05 12.92 -4.69
CA GLY A 40 2.90 12.84 -5.87
C GLY A 40 3.65 11.51 -6.01
N HIS A 41 4.01 11.18 -7.25
CA HIS A 41 4.56 9.86 -7.60
C HIS A 41 5.92 9.57 -6.95
N ARG A 42 6.78 10.59 -6.80
CA ARG A 42 8.10 10.44 -6.16
C ARG A 42 7.96 10.13 -4.66
N ALA A 43 7.09 10.86 -3.97
CA ALA A 43 6.80 10.63 -2.56
C ALA A 43 6.17 9.25 -2.34
N GLN A 44 5.24 8.85 -3.22
CA GLN A 44 4.63 7.50 -3.19
C GLN A 44 5.67 6.40 -3.40
N MET A 45 6.59 6.57 -4.35
CA MET A 45 7.66 5.60 -4.59
C MET A 45 8.61 5.50 -3.40
N ALA A 46 9.03 6.64 -2.83
CA ALA A 46 9.89 6.68 -1.65
C ALA A 46 9.21 6.04 -0.43
N PHE A 47 7.91 6.30 -0.23
CA PHE A 47 7.12 5.69 0.82
C PHE A 47 7.07 4.16 0.69
N LEU A 48 6.88 3.63 -0.52
CA LEU A 48 6.93 2.18 -0.75
C LEU A 48 8.33 1.63 -0.45
N LEU A 49 9.40 2.29 -0.91
CA LEU A 49 10.76 1.84 -0.62
C LEU A 49 11.02 1.77 0.89
N ALA A 50 10.65 2.81 1.65
CA ALA A 50 10.78 2.80 3.11
C ALA A 50 10.01 1.64 3.77
N ASN A 51 8.78 1.36 3.31
CA ASN A 51 7.97 0.23 3.82
C ASN A 51 8.54 -1.15 3.46
N TYR A 52 9.35 -1.24 2.42
CA TYR A 52 9.96 -2.48 1.94
C TYR A 52 11.49 -2.47 2.11
N ALA A 53 12.01 -1.77 3.13
CA ALA A 53 13.43 -1.72 3.48
C ALA A 53 14.36 -1.41 2.27
N ASP A 54 13.97 -0.42 1.48
CA ASP A 54 14.65 0.04 0.26
C ASP A 54 14.86 -1.04 -0.82
N ASN A 55 14.09 -2.13 -0.75
CA ASN A 55 14.18 -3.22 -1.71
C ASN A 55 13.49 -2.86 -3.03
N THR A 56 14.27 -2.26 -3.94
CA THR A 56 13.82 -1.86 -5.28
C THR A 56 13.29 -3.02 -6.13
N SER A 57 13.76 -4.25 -5.91
CA SER A 57 13.28 -5.43 -6.64
C SER A 57 11.86 -5.81 -6.22
N VAL A 58 11.59 -5.82 -4.92
CA VAL A 58 10.24 -6.07 -4.37
C VAL A 58 9.27 -4.98 -4.81
N VAL A 59 9.67 -3.71 -4.71
CA VAL A 59 8.83 -2.59 -5.17
C VAL A 59 8.56 -2.66 -6.67
N GLY A 60 9.58 -3.00 -7.47
CA GLY A 60 9.42 -3.24 -8.91
C GLY A 60 8.37 -4.31 -9.20
N ALA A 61 8.49 -5.47 -8.56
CA ALA A 61 7.55 -6.58 -8.70
C ALA A 61 6.12 -6.18 -8.27
N LEU A 62 5.95 -5.50 -7.14
CA LEU A 62 4.64 -5.05 -6.63
C LEU A 62 3.91 -4.10 -7.59
N LEU A 63 4.68 -3.33 -8.36
CA LEU A 63 4.18 -2.34 -9.32
C LEU A 63 4.11 -2.89 -10.76
N GLY A 64 4.61 -4.10 -11.01
CA GLY A 64 4.73 -4.67 -12.36
C GLY A 64 5.73 -3.92 -13.24
N THR A 65 6.84 -3.46 -12.67
CA THR A 65 7.87 -2.68 -13.36
C THR A 65 9.29 -3.14 -13.02
N GLY A 66 10.27 -2.71 -13.81
CA GLY A 66 11.67 -3.04 -13.56
C GLY A 66 12.33 -2.16 -12.49
N VAL A 67 13.38 -2.69 -11.85
CA VAL A 67 14.24 -1.97 -10.88
C VAL A 67 14.77 -0.65 -11.44
N ARG A 68 15.16 -0.63 -12.73
CA ARG A 68 15.64 0.57 -13.41
C ARG A 68 14.58 1.68 -13.43
N THR A 69 13.31 1.31 -13.65
CA THR A 69 12.18 2.25 -13.66
C THR A 69 11.93 2.84 -12.28
N VAL A 70 11.97 2.00 -11.23
CA VAL A 70 11.87 2.45 -9.83
C VAL A 70 12.96 3.48 -9.51
N ARG A 71 14.24 3.13 -9.77
CA ARG A 71 15.39 4.03 -9.53
C ARG A 71 15.29 5.33 -10.31
N ARG A 72 14.87 5.28 -11.58
CA ARG A 72 14.69 6.45 -12.45
C ARG A 72 13.68 7.43 -11.84
N HIS A 73 12.53 6.93 -11.39
CA HIS A 73 11.50 7.78 -10.78
C HIS A 73 11.91 8.33 -9.40
N CYS A 74 12.67 7.59 -8.60
CA CYS A 74 13.24 8.11 -7.35
C CYS A 74 14.18 9.30 -7.59
N ARG A 75 14.97 9.24 -8.66
CA ARG A 75 15.90 10.31 -9.09
C ARG A 75 15.19 11.48 -9.80
N GLY A 76 13.88 11.42 -10.01
CA GLY A 76 13.12 12.47 -10.71
C GLY A 76 13.42 12.55 -12.21
N TRP A 77 14.00 11.50 -12.79
CA TRP A 77 14.31 11.49 -14.22
C TRP A 77 13.03 11.36 -15.05
N PRO A 78 12.91 12.10 -16.17
CA PRO A 78 11.80 11.96 -17.10
C PRO A 78 11.84 10.60 -17.84
N PRO A 79 10.72 10.15 -18.42
CA PRO A 79 9.39 10.77 -18.43
C PRO A 79 8.57 10.51 -17.14
N PRO A 80 7.49 11.27 -16.88
CA PRO A 80 6.58 10.97 -15.79
C PRO A 80 5.99 9.56 -15.92
N PRO A 81 5.64 8.90 -14.79
CA PRO A 81 5.14 7.54 -14.81
C PRO A 81 3.86 7.42 -15.65
N GLY A 82 3.80 6.35 -16.45
CA GLY A 82 2.62 6.02 -17.24
C GLY A 82 1.38 5.78 -16.38
N LEU A 83 0.21 5.86 -17.00
CA LEU A 83 -1.08 5.84 -16.29
C LEU A 83 -1.30 4.55 -15.48
N ARG A 84 -0.84 3.40 -15.98
CA ARG A 84 -0.86 2.11 -15.27
C ARG A 84 -0.01 2.15 -14.00
N LEU A 85 1.22 2.64 -14.09
CA LEU A 85 2.13 2.76 -12.95
C LEU A 85 1.58 3.74 -11.90
N ARG A 86 1.01 4.87 -12.33
CA ARG A 86 0.35 5.82 -11.40
C ARG A 86 -0.79 5.17 -10.62
N ARG A 87 -1.63 4.38 -11.29
CA ARG A 87 -2.72 3.63 -10.63
C ARG A 87 -2.19 2.57 -9.67
N ALA A 88 -1.18 1.80 -10.08
CA ALA A 88 -0.55 0.78 -9.24
C ALA A 88 0.07 1.41 -7.98
N LEU A 89 0.85 2.48 -8.13
CA LEU A 89 1.44 3.25 -7.04
C LEU A 89 0.36 3.73 -6.06
N ARG A 90 -0.68 4.41 -6.58
CA ARG A 90 -1.77 4.92 -5.76
C ARG A 90 -2.42 3.79 -4.97
N ARG A 91 -2.77 2.66 -5.60
CA ARG A 91 -3.39 1.52 -4.93
C ARG A 91 -2.51 0.95 -3.81
N ARG A 92 -1.23 0.69 -4.11
CA ARG A 92 -0.29 0.13 -3.12
C ARG A 92 -0.06 1.04 -1.93
N VAL A 93 0.01 2.36 -2.16
CA VAL A 93 0.14 3.32 -1.06
C VAL A 93 -1.17 3.41 -0.26
N VAL A 94 -2.32 3.40 -0.92
CA VAL A 94 -3.62 3.38 -0.24
C VAL A 94 -3.75 2.17 0.68
N ASP A 95 -3.36 0.98 0.22
CA ASP A 95 -3.40 -0.26 1.02
C ASP A 95 -2.57 -0.17 2.32
N LEU A 96 -1.52 0.66 2.32
CA LEU A 96 -0.60 0.84 3.44
C LEU A 96 -0.94 2.03 4.35
N VAL A 97 -1.84 2.92 3.92
CA VAL A 97 -2.13 4.17 4.65
C VAL A 97 -3.58 4.25 5.09
N CYS A 98 -4.49 3.55 4.42
CA CYS A 98 -5.90 3.50 4.82
C CYS A 98 -6.03 2.81 6.18
N PRO A 99 -6.64 3.46 7.20
CA PRO A 99 -6.70 2.91 8.56
C PRO A 99 -7.47 1.58 8.60
N ARG A 100 -8.52 1.43 7.80
CA ARG A 100 -9.30 0.19 7.69
C ARG A 100 -8.53 -0.93 6.99
N CYS A 101 -7.77 -0.62 5.92
CA CYS A 101 -6.89 -1.63 5.30
C CYS A 101 -5.81 -2.13 6.26
N LEU A 102 -5.27 -1.24 7.09
CA LEU A 102 -4.30 -1.60 8.12
C LEU A 102 -4.91 -2.53 9.17
N SER A 103 -6.11 -2.20 9.67
CA SER A 103 -6.84 -3.05 10.61
C SER A 103 -7.16 -4.43 10.02
N ASP A 104 -7.65 -4.49 8.79
CA ASP A 104 -7.91 -5.75 8.07
C ASP A 104 -6.65 -6.61 7.98
N ARG A 105 -5.52 -6.00 7.63
CA ARG A 105 -4.24 -6.71 7.50
C ARG A 105 -3.75 -7.24 8.84
N ALA A 106 -3.93 -6.48 9.93
CA ALA A 106 -3.59 -6.92 11.27
C ALA A 106 -4.44 -8.12 11.71
N VAL A 107 -5.74 -8.10 11.41
CA VAL A 107 -6.66 -9.22 11.69
C VAL A 107 -6.24 -10.48 10.92
N GLU A 108 -5.94 -10.35 9.62
CA GLU A 108 -5.49 -11.47 8.81
C GLU A 108 -4.12 -12.01 9.27
N ALA A 109 -3.19 -11.14 9.66
CA ALA A 109 -1.92 -11.55 10.23
C ALA A 109 -2.10 -12.35 11.55
N ALA A 110 -2.99 -11.90 12.43
CA ALA A 110 -3.31 -12.63 13.67
C ALA A 110 -3.96 -13.99 13.39
N ARG A 111 -4.88 -14.07 12.42
CA ARG A 111 -5.48 -15.34 11.97
C ARG A 111 -4.42 -16.29 11.42
N GLN A 112 -3.50 -15.78 10.62
CA GLN A 112 -2.41 -16.57 10.04
C GLN A 112 -1.48 -17.12 11.14
N ALA A 113 -1.05 -16.27 12.08
CA ALA A 113 -0.23 -16.68 13.22
C ALA A 113 -0.91 -17.78 14.05
N LYS A 114 -2.23 -17.66 14.29
CA LYS A 114 -3.01 -18.69 14.99
C LYS A 114 -3.05 -20.02 14.23
N ARG A 115 -3.16 -19.98 12.90
CA ARG A 115 -3.11 -21.18 12.04
C ARG A 115 -1.74 -21.83 12.08
N GLU A 116 -0.67 -21.04 12.04
CA GLU A 116 0.70 -21.51 12.12
C GLU A 116 1.02 -22.13 13.47
N ALA A 117 0.62 -21.50 14.58
CA ALA A 117 0.76 -22.06 15.92
C ALA A 117 0.04 -23.43 16.05
N ARG A 118 -1.18 -23.55 15.50
CA ARG A 118 -1.91 -24.83 15.46
C ARG A 118 -1.18 -25.89 14.62
N ARG A 119 -0.56 -25.50 13.50
CA ARG A 119 0.24 -26.42 12.67
C ARG A 119 1.50 -26.86 13.40
N ALA A 120 2.20 -25.95 14.07
CA ALA A 120 3.39 -26.25 14.85
C ALA A 120 3.09 -27.19 16.02
N ALA A 121 2.00 -26.95 16.77
CA ALA A 121 1.57 -27.83 17.85
C ALA A 121 1.25 -29.27 17.38
N ARG A 122 0.76 -29.44 16.15
CA ARG A 122 0.50 -30.77 15.56
C ARG A 122 1.75 -31.48 15.03
N ARG A 123 2.88 -30.78 14.90
CA ARG A 123 4.17 -31.33 14.45
C ARG A 123 5.05 -31.81 15.60
N ILE A 124 4.61 -31.67 16.85
CA ILE A 124 5.26 -32.32 17.99
C ILE A 124 5.17 -33.83 17.72
N PRO A 125 6.30 -34.55 17.58
CA PRO A 125 6.27 -35.99 17.41
C PRO A 125 5.49 -36.58 18.57
N ARG A 126 4.48 -37.41 18.28
CA ARG A 126 4.00 -38.37 19.27
C ARG A 126 5.24 -39.18 19.64
N ASP A 127 5.68 -39.04 20.87
CA ASP A 127 6.63 -39.94 21.50
C ASP A 127 6.15 -41.36 21.18
N GLN A 128 6.86 -42.05 20.29
CA GLN A 128 6.69 -43.48 20.09
C GLN A 128 7.27 -44.09 21.35
N GLY A 129 6.44 -44.16 22.39
CA GLY A 129 6.66 -45.06 23.52
C GLY A 129 6.78 -46.46 22.94
N GLY A 130 8.03 -46.88 22.70
CA GLY A 130 8.36 -48.27 22.45
C GLY A 130 7.98 -49.08 23.69
N PRO A 131 7.37 -50.26 23.53
CA PRO A 131 7.06 -51.11 24.66
C PRO A 131 8.37 -51.73 25.16
N ASP A 132 8.85 -51.27 26.31
CA ASP A 132 9.70 -52.08 27.18
C ASP A 132 8.78 -52.84 28.13
N HIS A 133 8.46 -54.09 27.78
CA HIS A 133 8.40 -55.29 28.64
C HIS A 133 7.73 -56.46 27.92
#